data_AF-A0A1F4P6F5-F1
#
_entry.id   AF-A0A1F4P6F5-F1
#
_cell.length_a   1.000
_cell.length_b   1.000
_cell.length_c   1.000
_cell.angle_alpha   90.00
_cell.angle_beta   90.00
_cell.angle_gamma   90.00
#
_symmetry.space_group_name_H-M   'P 1'
#
loop_
_entity.id
_entity.type
_entity.pdbx_description
1 polymer ?
#
loop_
_entity_poly.entity_id
_entity_poly.type
_entity_poly.pdbx_seq_one_letter_code
_entity_poly.pdbx_strand_id
1 'polypeptide(L)'
;MQKLDAWADDLKVGLENEVKELDREIKDVRRTATVAATLEEKLHWQKRQRELEDKRNQLRRRIFDRQDEIDGKRSQLIDDLEGQLSSTSTLKEVFKIQWELI
;
A
#
# COMPACT_ATOMS: atom_id res chain seq x y z
N MET A 1 4.59 -15.47 1.10
CA MET A 1 3.79 -14.57 1.94
C MET A 1 4.67 -13.68 2.81
N GLN A 2 5.36 -14.20 3.83
CA GLN A 2 6.04 -13.37 4.85
C GLN A 2 6.95 -12.24 4.33
N LYS A 3 7.72 -12.43 3.25
CA LYS A 3 8.59 -11.37 2.70
C LYS A 3 7.82 -10.24 2.01
N LEU A 4 6.69 -10.57 1.36
CA LEU A 4 5.85 -9.60 0.66
C LEU A 4 5.09 -8.75 1.67
N ASP A 5 4.61 -9.40 2.74
CA ASP A 5 3.91 -8.74 3.84
C ASP A 5 4.86 -7.84 4.65
N ALA A 6 6.05 -8.33 4.99
CA ALA A 6 7.06 -7.53 5.70
C ALA A 6 7.50 -6.30 4.89
N TRP A 7 7.73 -6.46 3.58
CA TRP A 7 8.09 -5.34 2.72
C TRP A 7 6.96 -4.31 2.59
N ALA A 8 5.70 -4.77 2.52
CA ALA A 8 4.53 -3.90 2.52
C ALA A 8 4.41 -3.10 3.82
N ASP A 9 4.63 -3.75 4.95
CA ASP A 9 4.58 -3.12 6.27
C ASP A 9 5.71 -2.08 6.45
N ASP A 10 6.95 -2.41 6.09
CA ASP A 10 8.08 -1.47 6.14
C ASP A 10 7.83 -0.23 5.28
N LEU A 11 7.28 -0.43 4.08
CA LEU A 11 6.96 0.64 3.16
C LEU A 11 5.81 1.52 3.65
N LYS A 12 4.79 0.91 4.24
CA LYS A 12 3.67 1.61 4.86
C LYS A 12 4.14 2.48 6.02
N VAL A 13 4.96 1.92 6.92
CA VAL A 13 5.56 2.66 8.05
C VAL A 13 6.42 3.82 7.56
N GLY A 14 7.20 3.62 6.49
CA GLY A 14 7.97 4.69 5.85
C GLY A 14 7.08 5.85 5.36
N LEU A 15 6.01 5.53 4.63
CA LEU A 15 5.07 6.52 4.11
C LEU A 15 4.26 7.21 5.22
N GLU A 16 3.86 6.49 6.27
CA GLU A 16 3.18 7.07 7.44
C GLU A 16 4.08 8.05 8.21
N ASN A 17 5.38 7.72 8.35
CA ASN A 17 6.35 8.63 8.94
C ASN A 17 6.54 9.89 8.10
N GLU A 18 6.58 9.77 6.77
CA GLU A 18 6.70 10.91 5.86
C GLU A 18 5.47 11.84 5.95
N VAL A 19 4.26 11.26 6.01
CA VAL A 19 3.02 12.03 6.22
C VAL A 19 3.04 12.77 7.57
N LYS A 20 3.51 12.10 8.62
CA LYS A 20 3.63 12.69 9.97
C LYS A 20 4.64 13.85 10.01
N GLU A 21 5.73 13.73 9.26
CA GLU A 21 6.72 14.80 9.16
C GLU A 21 6.18 16.00 8.39
N LEU A 22 5.43 15.76 7.29
CA LEU A 22 4.73 16.84 6.59
C LEU A 22 3.70 17.55 7.48
N ASP A 23 2.96 16.82 8.31
CA ASP A 23 2.00 17.43 9.25
C ASP A 23 2.72 18.31 10.30
N ARG A 24 3.93 17.94 10.73
CA ARG A 24 4.78 18.79 11.58
C ARG A 24 5.23 20.03 10.83
N GLU A 25 5.74 19.88 9.61
CA GLU A 25 6.22 21.02 8.80
C GLU A 25 5.08 22.01 8.51
N ILE A 26 3.86 21.52 8.23
CA ILE A 26 2.66 22.37 8.07
C ILE A 26 2.36 23.15 9.34
N LYS A 27 2.48 22.53 10.52
CA LYS A 27 2.25 23.18 11.81
C LYS A 27 3.29 24.27 12.07
N ASP A 28 4.55 24.00 11.75
CA ASP A 28 5.64 24.96 11.91
C ASP A 28 5.50 26.13 10.93
N VAL A 29 5.16 25.86 9.67
CA VAL A 29 4.84 26.89 8.67
C VAL A 29 3.69 27.79 9.16
N ARG A 30 2.62 27.22 9.70
CA ARG A 30 1.51 28.00 10.27
C ARG A 30 1.95 28.89 11.44
N ARG A 31 2.81 28.37 12.31
CA ARG A 31 3.35 29.13 13.44
C ARG A 31 4.18 30.32 12.94
N THR A 32 5.06 30.10 11.97
CA THR A 32 5.91 31.14 11.40
C THR A 32 5.11 32.17 10.59
N ALA A 33 4.08 31.72 9.87
CA ALA A 33 3.14 32.60 9.16
C ALA A 33 2.39 33.56 10.09
N THR A 34 2.13 33.15 11.33
CA THR A 34 1.45 33.97 12.34
C THR A 34 2.33 35.12 12.84
N VAL A 35 3.66 34.93 12.85
CA VAL A 35 4.65 35.91 13.32
C VAL A 35 5.16 36.81 12.18
N ALA A 36 4.82 36.48 10.92
CA ALA A 36 5.25 37.23 9.74
C ALA A 36 4.79 38.70 9.79
N ALA A 37 5.75 39.61 9.67
CA ALA A 37 5.52 41.05 9.78
C ALA A 37 5.06 41.67 8.45
N THR A 38 5.45 41.07 7.33
CA THR A 38 5.20 41.62 5.99
C THR A 38 4.15 40.81 5.21
N LEU A 39 3.51 41.48 4.24
CA LEU A 39 2.56 40.85 3.33
C LEU A 39 3.26 39.81 2.42
N GLU A 40 4.51 40.09 2.03
CA GLU A 40 5.33 39.21 1.19
C GLU A 40 5.68 37.91 1.91
N GLU A 41 6.10 37.98 3.18
CA GLU A 41 6.31 36.79 4.01
C GLU A 41 5.01 35.99 4.20
N LYS A 42 3.88 36.66 4.45
CA LYS A 42 2.57 35.98 4.55
C LYS A 42 2.20 35.23 3.27
N LEU A 43 2.44 35.84 2.11
CA LEU A 43 2.21 35.19 0.81
C LEU A 43 3.15 34.01 0.59
N HIS A 44 4.43 34.14 0.97
CA HIS A 44 5.40 33.05 0.91
C HIS A 44 4.95 31.86 1.77
N TRP A 45 4.56 32.10 3.02
CA TRP A 45 4.08 31.05 3.91
C TRP A 45 2.78 30.40 3.44
N GLN A 46 1.85 31.17 2.85
CA GLN A 46 0.65 30.59 2.23
C GLN A 46 0.98 29.65 1.07
N LYS A 47 1.89 30.04 0.17
CA LYS A 47 2.35 29.18 -0.92
C LYS A 47 3.01 27.92 -0.38
N ARG A 48 3.90 28.06 0.61
CA ARG A 48 4.59 26.93 1.23
C ARG A 48 3.60 25.97 1.91
N GLN A 49 2.60 26.49 2.62
CA GLN A 49 1.56 25.66 3.24
C GLN A 49 0.80 24.85 2.18
N ARG A 50 0.41 25.49 1.06
CA ARG A 50 -0.29 24.81 -0.04
C ARG A 50 0.56 23.71 -0.67
N GLU A 51 1.85 23.96 -0.91
CA GLU A 51 2.77 22.94 -1.44
C GLU A 51 2.88 21.73 -0.51
N LEU A 52 2.97 21.96 0.80
CA LEU A 52 3.04 20.87 1.79
C LEU A 52 1.72 20.09 1.87
N GLU A 53 0.58 20.76 1.79
CA GLU A 53 -0.74 20.12 1.75
C GLU A 53 -0.92 19.28 0.48
N ASP A 54 -0.46 19.77 -0.68
CA ASP A 54 -0.49 19.03 -1.95
C ASP A 54 0.40 17.78 -1.88
N LYS A 55 1.63 17.91 -1.35
CA LYS A 55 2.53 16.75 -1.12
C LYS A 55 1.92 15.72 -0.18
N ARG A 56 1.29 16.16 0.92
CA ARG A 56 0.61 15.26 1.87
C ARG A 56 -0.52 14.49 1.16
N ASN A 57 -1.29 15.16 0.32
CA ASN A 57 -2.38 14.54 -0.42
C ASN A 57 -1.87 13.51 -1.44
N GLN A 58 -0.79 13.82 -2.15
CA GLN A 58 -0.14 12.90 -3.08
C GLN A 58 0.40 11.65 -2.36
N LEU A 59 1.07 11.80 -1.21
CA LEU A 59 1.55 10.67 -0.42
C LEU A 59 0.42 9.78 0.08
N ARG A 60 -0.70 10.37 0.55
CA ARG A 60 -1.88 9.59 0.93
C ARG A 60 -2.40 8.75 -0.24
N ARG A 61 -2.55 9.33 -1.44
CA ARG A 61 -2.95 8.57 -2.64
C ARG A 61 -1.99 7.42 -2.94
N ARG A 62 -0.68 7.69 -2.87
CA ARG A 62 0.35 6.69 -3.12
C ARG A 62 0.31 5.51 -2.14
N ILE A 63 -0.11 5.74 -0.89
CA ILE A 63 -0.34 4.67 0.09
C ILE A 63 -1.48 3.76 -0.39
N PHE A 64 -2.60 4.33 -0.83
CA PHE A 64 -3.75 3.57 -1.33
C PHE A 64 -3.41 2.81 -2.61
N ASP A 65 -2.80 3.47 -3.60
CA ASP A 65 -2.43 2.83 -4.87
C ASP A 65 -1.54 1.60 -4.66
N ARG A 66 -0.66 1.64 -3.65
CA ARG A 66 0.19 0.50 -3.30
C ARG A 66 -0.53 -0.59 -2.53
N GLN A 67 -1.51 -0.24 -1.69
CA GLN A 67 -2.36 -1.25 -1.04
C GLN A 67 -3.14 -2.03 -2.10
N ASP A 68 -3.74 -1.33 -3.06
CA ASP A 68 -4.47 -1.95 -4.17
C ASP A 68 -3.57 -2.88 -5.00
N GLU A 69 -2.30 -2.50 -5.25
CA GLU A 69 -1.34 -3.34 -5.95
C GLU A 69 -1.02 -4.64 -5.19
N ILE A 70 -0.88 -4.55 -3.85
CA ILE A 70 -0.59 -5.71 -2.99
C ILE A 70 -1.80 -6.64 -2.96
N ASP A 71 -3.00 -6.08 -2.79
CA ASP A 71 -4.24 -6.86 -2.75
C ASP A 71 -4.52 -7.53 -4.10
N GLY A 72 -4.25 -6.84 -5.22
CA GLY A 72 -4.32 -7.43 -6.55
C GLY A 72 -3.36 -8.62 -6.72
N LYS A 73 -2.12 -8.50 -6.27
CA LYS A 73 -1.14 -9.60 -6.29
C LYS A 73 -1.57 -10.78 -5.41
N ARG A 74 -2.17 -10.50 -4.25
CA ARG A 74 -2.73 -11.55 -3.38
C ARG A 74 -3.87 -12.28 -4.04
N SER A 75 -4.81 -11.55 -4.66
CA SER A 75 -5.93 -12.16 -5.39
C SER A 75 -5.44 -13.06 -6.52
N GLN A 76 -4.51 -12.58 -7.35
CA GLN A 76 -3.96 -13.37 -8.45
C GLN A 76 -3.30 -14.68 -7.96
N LEU A 77 -2.57 -14.63 -6.84
CA LEU A 77 -1.95 -15.81 -6.27
C LEU A 77 -2.98 -16.84 -5.77
N ILE A 78 -4.11 -16.36 -5.22
CA ILE A 78 -5.22 -17.22 -4.82
C ILE A 78 -5.84 -17.88 -6.05
N ASP A 79 -6.12 -17.10 -7.10
CA ASP A 79 -6.70 -17.61 -8.35
C ASP A 79 -5.79 -18.68 -8.99
N ASP A 80 -4.47 -18.44 -9.00
CA ASP A 80 -3.48 -19.40 -9.50
C ASP A 80 -3.47 -20.71 -8.68
N LEU A 81 -3.58 -20.61 -7.36
CA LEU A 81 -3.66 -21.77 -6.46
C LEU A 81 -4.95 -22.56 -6.66
N GLU A 82 -6.09 -21.89 -6.81
CA GLU A 82 -7.38 -22.53 -7.10
C GLU A 82 -7.37 -23.25 -8.45
N GLY A 83 -6.75 -22.64 -9.46
CA GLY A 83 -6.54 -23.25 -10.78
C GLY A 83 -5.68 -24.52 -10.73
N GLN A 84 -4.62 -24.53 -9.93
CA GLN A 84 -3.78 -25.72 -9.74
C GLN A 84 -4.50 -26.83 -8.97
N LEU A 85 -5.28 -26.48 -7.94
CA LEU A 85 -6.02 -27.45 -7.13
C LEU A 85 -7.12 -28.15 -7.96
N SER A 86 -7.88 -27.38 -8.73
CA SER A 86 -8.94 -27.91 -9.61
C SER A 86 -8.41 -28.84 -10.70
N SER A 87 -7.25 -28.52 -11.27
CA SER A 87 -6.57 -29.36 -12.28
C SER A 87 -6.10 -30.69 -11.68
N THR A 88 -5.57 -30.67 -10.44
CA THR A 88 -5.07 -31.87 -9.75
C THR A 88 -6.20 -32.82 -9.33
N SER A 89 -7.42 -32.32 -9.11
CA SER A 89 -8.56 -33.13 -8.65
C SER A 89 -9.26 -33.95 -9.74
N THR A 90 -8.82 -33.93 -11.00
CA THR A 90 -9.39 -34.80 -12.05
C THR A 90 -8.72 -36.19 -12.08
N LEU A 91 -9.00 -37.01 -11.07
CA LEU A 91 -8.61 -38.43 -11.06
C LEU A 91 -9.71 -39.27 -11.73
N LYS A 92 -9.46 -39.77 -12.94
CA LYS A 92 -10.39 -40.67 -13.65
C LYS A 92 -9.95 -42.12 -13.44
N GLU A 93 -10.74 -42.90 -12.70
CA GLU A 93 -10.48 -44.32 -12.51
C GLU A 93 -10.74 -45.04 -13.86
N VAL A 94 -9.66 -45.48 -14.54
CA VAL A 94 -9.73 -46.00 -15.91
C VAL A 94 -10.08 -47.48 -15.95
N PHE A 95 -9.66 -48.24 -14.93
CA PHE A 95 -10.10 -49.60 -14.67
C PHE A 95 -9.72 -49.99 -13.24
N LYS A 96 -10.34 -51.05 -12.74
CA LYS A 96 -10.06 -51.65 -11.43
C LYS A 96 -9.83 -53.13 -11.64
N ILE A 97 -8.75 -53.70 -11.09
CA ILE A 97 -8.53 -55.14 -11.13
C ILE A 97 -8.87 -55.74 -9.78
N GLN A 98 -9.68 -56.79 -9.81
CA GLN A 98 -10.04 -57.60 -8.67
C GLN A 98 -9.33 -58.95 -8.81
N TRP A 99 -8.67 -59.39 -7.76
CA TRP A 99 -7.98 -60.67 -7.71
C TRP A 99 -8.50 -61.47 -6.53
N GLU A 100 -8.57 -62.78 -6.71
CA GLU A 100 -8.90 -63.75 -5.67
C GLU A 100 -7.68 -64.66 -5.46
N LEU A 101 -7.33 -64.91 -4.21
CA LEU A 101 -6.19 -65.77 -3.86
C LEU A 101 -6.70 -67.21 -3.77
N ILE A 102 -6.16 -68.10 -4.62
CA ILE A 102 -6.38 -69.56 -4.56
C ILE A 102 -5.33 -70.18 -3.65
#